data_AF-A0A3D9JNM8-F1
#
_entry.id   AF-A0A3D9JNM8-F1
#
_cell.length_a   1.000
_cell.length_b   1.000
_cell.length_c   1.000
_cell.angle_alpha   90.00
_cell.angle_beta   90.00
_cell.angle_gamma   90.00
#
_symmetry.space_group_name_H-M   'P 1'
#
loop_
_entity.id
_entity.type
_entity.pdbx_description
1 polymer ?
#
loop_
_entity_poly.entity_id
_entity_poly.type
_entity_poly.pdbx_seq_one_letter_code
_entity_poly.pdbx_strand_id
1 'polypeptide(L)'
;MDLRNWDFTDNRTLSLDGQWEFYPRVLLQQKNNSEHFIPDDKVFIDVPGTWNNAIDDDKNPTFGYGSYRLRLLIHPDKDQLIMIEAGPPGACFNSLK
;
A
#
# COMPACT_ATOMS: atom_id res chain seq x y z
N MET A 1 4.83 -2.93 -8.98
CA MET A 1 5.86 -2.01 -9.51
C MET A 1 7.13 -2.79 -9.82
N ASP A 2 7.76 -2.52 -10.95
CA ASP A 2 9.03 -3.15 -11.34
C ASP A 2 10.19 -2.18 -11.13
N LEU A 3 11.09 -2.53 -10.20
CA LEU A 3 12.25 -1.74 -9.79
C LEU A 3 13.57 -2.46 -10.10
N ARG A 4 13.56 -3.52 -10.91
CA ARG A 4 14.76 -4.33 -11.19
C ARG A 4 15.86 -3.53 -11.89
N ASN A 5 15.49 -2.50 -12.65
CA ASN A 5 16.43 -1.62 -13.35
C ASN A 5 16.67 -0.30 -12.62
N TRP A 6 16.12 -0.14 -11.41
CA TRP A 6 16.31 1.07 -10.63
C TRP A 6 17.67 1.04 -9.94
N ASP A 7 18.30 2.22 -9.84
CA ASP A 7 19.57 2.38 -9.16
C ASP A 7 19.40 3.03 -7.79
N PHE A 8 19.61 2.24 -6.74
CA PHE A 8 19.45 2.67 -5.35
C PHE A 8 20.75 3.25 -4.74
N THR A 9 21.86 3.33 -5.49
CA THR A 9 23.17 3.80 -4.97
C THR A 9 23.23 5.31 -4.73
N ASP A 10 22.40 6.10 -5.41
CA ASP A 10 22.46 7.57 -5.39
C ASP A 10 21.67 8.22 -4.23
N ASN A 11 21.29 7.45 -3.20
CA ASN A 11 20.49 7.92 -2.05
C ASN A 11 19.22 8.69 -2.46
N ARG A 12 18.60 8.31 -3.58
CA ARG A 12 17.40 8.96 -4.11
C ARG A 12 16.15 8.31 -3.52
N THR A 13 15.29 9.13 -2.95
CA THR A 13 13.95 8.73 -2.55
C THR A 13 13.13 8.44 -3.81
N LEU A 14 12.61 7.23 -3.92
CA LEU A 14 11.65 6.85 -4.96
C LEU A 14 10.25 6.91 -4.39
N SER A 15 9.38 7.73 -5.00
CA SER A 15 7.97 7.73 -4.64
C SER A 15 7.31 6.44 -5.09
N LEU A 16 6.54 5.80 -4.21
CA LEU A 16 5.80 4.58 -4.50
C LEU A 16 4.36 4.88 -4.98
N ASP A 17 4.16 6.06 -5.53
CA ASP A 17 2.84 6.55 -5.97
C ASP A 17 2.32 5.78 -7.18
N GLY A 18 1.00 5.61 -7.24
CA GLY A 18 0.29 4.92 -8.31
C GLY A 18 -0.83 4.02 -7.79
N GLN A 19 -1.19 3.00 -8.58
CA GLN A 19 -2.27 2.08 -8.21
C GLN A 19 -1.79 0.96 -7.29
N TRP A 20 -2.47 0.84 -6.15
CA TRP A 20 -2.22 -0.15 -5.12
C TRP A 20 -3.44 -1.05 -4.94
N GLU A 21 -3.21 -2.29 -4.51
CA GLU A 21 -4.30 -3.16 -4.08
C GLU A 21 -4.73 -2.72 -2.66
N PHE A 22 -6.04 -2.56 -2.46
CA PHE A 22 -6.65 -2.26 -1.18
C PHE A 22 -7.71 -3.30 -0.84
N TYR A 23 -7.68 -3.76 0.41
CA TYR A 23 -8.56 -4.80 0.92
C TYR A 23 -9.41 -4.20 2.06
N PRO A 24 -10.65 -3.78 1.77
CA PRO A 24 -11.52 -3.16 2.77
C PRO A 24 -11.92 -4.17 3.84
N ARG A 25 -11.89 -3.78 5.12
CA ARG A 25 -12.25 -4.60 6.29
C ARG A 25 -11.48 -5.93 6.40
N VAL A 26 -10.30 -6.01 5.79
CA VAL A 26 -9.42 -7.18 5.87
C VAL A 26 -8.10 -6.78 6.52
N LEU A 27 -7.68 -7.60 7.49
CA LEU A 27 -6.32 -7.61 8.01
C LEU A 27 -5.52 -8.70 7.28
N LEU A 28 -4.64 -8.31 6.36
CA LEU A 28 -3.77 -9.26 5.68
C LEU A 28 -2.76 -9.83 6.68
N GLN A 29 -2.78 -11.15 6.88
CA GLN A 29 -1.81 -11.85 7.70
C GLN A 29 -0.79 -12.56 6.81
N GLN A 30 0.49 -12.26 7.02
CA GLN A 30 1.58 -13.06 6.46
C GLN A 30 1.71 -14.32 7.32
N LYS A 31 1.31 -15.48 6.81
CA LYS A 31 1.68 -16.76 7.42
C LYS A 31 3.09 -17.13 6.98
N ASN A 32 3.82 -17.81 7.86
CA ASN A 32 5.23 -18.19 7.67
C ASN A 32 5.46 -19.19 6.51
N ASN A 33 4.39 -19.73 5.92
CA ASN A 33 4.45 -20.46 4.66
C ASN A 33 3.96 -19.52 3.55
N SER A 34 4.65 -19.56 2.42
CA SER A 34 4.52 -18.81 1.17
C SER A 34 3.10 -18.59 0.59
N GLU A 35 2.05 -19.12 1.23
CA GLU A 35 0.65 -18.91 0.90
C GLU A 35 0.14 -17.63 1.58
N HIS A 36 0.18 -16.54 0.82
CA HIS A 36 -0.55 -15.34 1.17
C HIS A 36 -2.03 -15.63 0.93
N PHE A 37 -2.86 -15.62 1.98
CA PHE A 37 -4.30 -15.55 1.79
C PHE A 37 -4.62 -14.17 1.23
N ILE A 38 -4.89 -14.11 -0.07
CA ILE A 38 -5.24 -12.89 -0.79
C ILE A 38 -6.74 -13.00 -1.07
N PRO A 39 -7.60 -12.23 -0.37
CA PRO A 39 -9.02 -12.18 -0.70
C PRO A 39 -9.23 -11.70 -2.15
N ASP A 40 -10.26 -12.22 -2.81
CA ASP A 40 -10.60 -11.80 -4.18
C ASP A 40 -11.23 -10.41 -4.24
N ASP A 41 -11.80 -9.93 -3.13
CA ASP A 41 -12.52 -8.65 -2.99
C ASP A 41 -11.58 -7.43 -2.92
N LYS A 42 -10.42 -7.50 -3.58
CA LYS A 42 -9.50 -6.36 -3.67
C LYS A 42 -10.07 -5.30 -4.61
N VAL A 43 -9.79 -4.04 -4.28
CA VAL A 43 -9.99 -2.90 -5.17
C VAL A 43 -8.67 -2.21 -5.44
N PHE A 44 -8.57 -1.54 -6.59
CA PHE A 44 -7.41 -0.74 -6.93
C PHE A 44 -7.67 0.72 -6.59
N ILE A 45 -6.77 1.34 -5.83
CA ILE A 45 -6.86 2.76 -5.45
C ILE A 45 -5.55 3.47 -5.77
N ASP A 46 -5.65 4.75 -6.10
CA ASP A 46 -4.49 5.62 -6.32
C ASP A 46 -3.92 6.09 -4.98
N VAL A 47 -2.61 5.92 -4.82
CA VAL A 47 -1.83 6.38 -3.67
C VAL A 47 -0.82 7.43 -4.16
N PRO A 48 -0.69 8.59 -3.48
CA PRO A 48 -1.45 9.00 -2.30
C PRO A 48 -2.89 9.37 -2.67
N GLY A 49 -3.85 8.93 -1.85
CA GLY A 49 -5.28 9.13 -2.06
C GLY A 49 -6.09 8.61 -0.89
N THR A 50 -7.40 8.89 -0.88
CA THR A 50 -8.29 8.42 0.19
C THR A 50 -8.94 7.09 -0.19
N TRP A 51 -9.02 6.18 0.78
CA TRP A 51 -9.68 4.88 0.63
C TRP A 51 -11.20 4.95 0.86
N ASN A 52 -11.75 6.13 1.20
CA ASN A 52 -13.16 6.31 1.57
C ASN A 52 -14.12 5.76 0.51
N ASN A 53 -13.80 5.91 -0.78
CA ASN A 53 -14.63 5.40 -1.88
C ASN A 53 -14.53 3.87 -2.06
N ALA A 54 -13.52 3.23 -1.47
CA ALA A 54 -13.32 1.79 -1.50
C ALA A 54 -14.06 1.06 -0.37
N ILE A 55 -14.45 1.77 0.69
CA ILE A 55 -15.35 1.25 1.73
C ILE A 55 -16.74 1.77 1.41
N ASP A 56 -17.35 1.14 0.41
CA ASP A 56 -18.74 1.40 0.04
C ASP A 56 -19.63 0.79 1.14
N ASP A 57 -20.01 1.63 2.08
CA ASP A 57 -21.09 1.37 3.02
C ASP A 57 -21.87 2.68 3.06
N ASP A 58 -23.17 2.63 2.76
CA ASP A 58 -24.13 3.75 2.90
C ASP A 58 -24.17 4.33 4.34
N LYS A 59 -23.29 3.88 5.24
CA LYS A 59 -23.17 4.22 6.65
C LYS A 59 -21.71 4.57 6.98
N ASN A 60 -21.37 5.83 6.74
CA ASN A 60 -20.14 6.51 7.18
C ASN A 60 -18.82 6.01 6.53
N PRO A 61 -18.38 6.62 5.41
CA PRO A 61 -17.09 6.32 4.78
C PRO A 61 -15.87 6.72 5.64
N THR A 62 -16.10 7.41 6.77
CA THR A 62 -15.07 7.92 7.68
C THR A 62 -14.54 6.86 8.67
N PHE A 63 -15.25 5.73 8.83
CA PHE A 63 -14.91 4.70 9.81
C PHE A 63 -14.72 3.34 9.16
N GLY A 64 -13.53 2.78 9.33
CA GLY A 64 -13.18 1.49 8.77
C GLY A 64 -11.70 1.21 8.93
N TYR A 65 -11.31 0.02 8.49
CA TYR A 65 -9.93 -0.38 8.38
C TYR A 65 -9.78 -1.17 7.07
N GLY A 66 -8.55 -1.27 6.60
CA GLY A 66 -8.22 -2.08 5.45
C GLY A 66 -6.71 -2.23 5.33
N SER A 67 -6.30 -3.16 4.49
CA SER A 67 -4.89 -3.42 4.23
C SER A 67 -4.51 -2.94 2.85
N TYR A 68 -3.36 -2.27 2.75
CA TYR A 68 -2.74 -1.89 1.48
C TYR A 68 -1.71 -2.94 1.08
N ARG A 69 -1.61 -3.23 -0.22
CA ARG A 69 -0.59 -4.13 -0.75
C ARG A 69 0.02 -3.57 -2.03
N LEU A 70 1.33 -3.44 -2.00
CA LEU A 70 2.17 -3.13 -3.16
C LEU A 70 3.19 -4.25 -3.35
N ARG A 71 3.30 -4.79 -4.57
CA ARG A 71 4.34 -5.76 -4.92
C ARG A 71 5.47 -5.05 -5.66
N LEU A 72 6.66 -5.09 -5.07
CA LEU A 72 7.89 -4.58 -5.66
C LEU A 72 8.69 -5.75 -6.26
N LEU A 73 9.18 -5.59 -7.48
CA LEU A 73 10.15 -6.50 -8.07
C LEU A 73 11.51 -5.82 -8.02
N ILE A 74 12.46 -6.39 -7.30
CA ILE A 74 13.81 -5.86 -7.12
C ILE A 74 14.85 -6.81 -7.73
N HIS A 75 16.01 -6.28 -8.11
CA HIS A 75 17.08 -7.11 -8.65
C HIS A 75 17.71 -7.94 -7.51
N PRO A 76 17.90 -9.26 -7.68
CA PRO A 76 18.35 -10.13 -6.58
C PRO A 76 19.81 -9.92 -6.16
N ASP A 77 20.68 -9.46 -7.08
CA ASP A 77 22.14 -9.39 -6.86
C ASP A 77 22.66 -8.05 -6.33
N LYS A 78 21.82 -7.26 -5.65
CA LYS A 78 22.27 -6.03 -5.01
C LYS A 78 22.12 -6.21 -3.49
N ASP A 79 23.25 -6.41 -2.79
CA ASP A 79 23.36 -6.31 -1.32
C ASP A 79 23.10 -4.85 -0.89
N GLN A 80 21.86 -4.40 -1.08
CA GLN A 80 21.43 -3.03 -0.86
C GLN A 80 20.44 -2.98 0.29
N LEU A 81 20.73 -2.15 1.27
CA LEU A 81 19.78 -1.80 2.31
C LEU A 81 18.75 -0.83 1.73
N ILE A 82 17.49 -1.26 1.69
CA ILE A 82 16.36 -0.43 1.24
C ILE A 82 15.50 -0.10 2.45
N MET A 83 15.17 1.17 2.62
CA MET A 83 14.24 1.63 3.64
C MET A 83 12.91 1.98 3.00
N ILE A 84 11.81 1.54 3.62
CA ILE A 84 10.46 1.99 3.26
C ILE A 84 10.06 3.06 4.27
N GLU A 85 9.94 4.28 3.80
CA GLU A 85 9.36 5.38 4.57
C GLU A 85 7.87 5.48 4.23
N ALA A 86 7.02 5.22 5.22
CA ALA A 86 5.60 5.55 5.09
C ALA A 86 5.41 7.00 5.56
N GLY A 87 4.95 7.87 4.65
CA GLY A 87 4.41 9.17 5.05
C GLY A 87 3.28 9.00 6.08
N PRO A 88 2.90 10.08 6.80
CA PRO A 88 1.80 10.00 7.75
C PRO A 88 0.60 9.35 7.05
N PRO A 89 0.02 8.27 7.60
CA PRO A 89 -1.11 7.60 6.97
C PRO A 89 -2.15 8.68 6.74
N GLY A 90 -2.51 8.89 5.46
CA GLY A 90 -3.37 9.99 5.01
C GLY A 90 -4.49 10.16 6.00
N ALA A 91 -4.35 11.18 6.84
CA ALA A 91 -5.08 11.28 8.06
C ALA A 91 -6.56 11.35 7.71
N CYS A 92 -7.39 10.49 8.28
CA CYS A 92 -8.84 10.62 8.31
C CYS A 92 -9.31 11.90 9.05
N PHE A 93 -8.46 12.92 9.15
CA PHE A 93 -8.78 14.22 9.69
C PHE A 93 -9.27 15.10 8.55
N ASN A 94 -10.54 14.94 8.20
CA ASN A 94 -11.28 16.12 7.80
C ASN A 94 -11.20 17.09 8.98
N SER A 95 -10.39 18.14 8.82
CA SER A 95 -10.38 19.27 9.73
C SER A 95 -11.81 19.81 9.74
N LEU A 96 -12.52 19.54 10.84
CA LEU A 96 -13.74 20.27 11.17
C LEU A 96 -13.35 21.74 11.24
N LYS A 97 -13.82 22.51 10.28
CA LYS A 97 -13.81 23.96 10.33
C LYS A 97 -15.12 24.44 10.94
#